data_AF-A0A814DW02-F1
#
_entry.id   AF-A0A814DW02-F1
#
_cell.length_a   1.000
_cell.length_b   1.000
_cell.length_c   1.000
_cell.angle_alpha   90.00
_cell.angle_beta   90.00
_cell.angle_gamma   90.00
#
_symmetry.space_group_name_H-M   'P 1'
#
loop_
_entity.id
_entity.type
_entity.pdbx_description
1 polymer ?
#
loop_
_entity_poly.entity_id
_entity_poly.type
_entity_poly.pdbx_seq_one_letter_code
_entity_poly.pdbx_strand_id
1 'polypeptide(L)'
;MNNEEKFVYNDIPSSSTLQPTRKKRKLNGQQRDEATIREKHRMLKLNKAYTQLRLVLPVENRCKLSRIETLRTAVNYIHLLNQLLEVNNS
;
A
#
# COMPACT_ATOMS: atom_id res chain seq x y z
N MET A 1 -48.95 13.09 39.68
CA MET A 1 -49.08 13.99 38.51
C MET A 1 -48.53 13.24 37.33
N ASN A 2 -49.46 12.86 36.48
CA ASN A 2 -49.26 12.13 35.24
C ASN A 2 -48.37 12.96 34.30
N ASN A 3 -47.60 12.28 33.44
CA ASN A 3 -47.96 12.26 32.02
C ASN A 3 -47.18 11.17 31.30
N GLU A 4 -47.97 10.19 30.84
CA GLU A 4 -47.65 9.25 29.79
C GLU A 4 -47.31 10.02 28.50
N GLU A 5 -46.33 9.55 27.74
CA GLU A 5 -46.62 9.23 26.35
C GLU A 5 -45.68 8.13 25.86
N LYS A 6 -46.32 7.06 25.40
CA LYS A 6 -45.70 5.84 24.92
C LYS A 6 -45.14 6.08 23.52
N PHE A 7 -44.02 5.43 23.20
CA PHE A 7 -43.92 4.80 21.89
C PHE A 7 -43.60 3.33 22.06
N VAL A 8 -44.65 2.54 21.83
CA VAL A 8 -44.67 1.09 21.88
C VAL A 8 -44.02 0.56 20.61
N TYR A 9 -42.90 -0.16 20.73
CA TYR A 9 -42.48 -1.06 19.66
C TYR A 9 -43.00 -2.46 20.01
N ASN A 10 -44.23 -2.72 19.56
CA ASN A 10 -44.86 -4.04 19.68
C ASN A 10 -44.05 -5.06 18.87
N ASP A 11 -43.67 -6.14 19.55
CA ASP A 11 -43.59 -7.51 19.05
C ASP A 11 -43.14 -7.69 17.59
N ILE A 12 -41.82 -7.67 17.37
CA ILE A 12 -41.23 -8.40 16.24
C ILE A 12 -40.94 -9.83 16.74
N PRO A 13 -41.57 -10.86 16.16
CA PRO A 13 -41.38 -12.24 16.57
C PRO A 13 -39.90 -12.63 16.40
N SER A 14 -39.39 -13.39 17.38
CA SER A 14 -38.05 -13.96 17.40
C SER A 14 -37.79 -14.80 16.14
N SER A 15 -37.32 -14.14 15.08
CA SER A 15 -36.75 -14.83 13.93
C SER A 15 -35.31 -15.20 14.28
N SER A 16 -35.11 -16.50 14.50
CA SER A 16 -33.83 -17.18 14.57
C SER A 16 -32.95 -16.80 13.38
N THR A 17 -32.20 -15.71 13.50
CA THR A 17 -31.13 -15.36 12.58
C THR A 17 -29.84 -15.80 13.21
N LEU A 18 -29.32 -16.91 12.68
CA LEU A 18 -28.00 -17.48 12.91
C LEU A 18 -26.98 -16.35 13.10
N GLN A 19 -26.66 -16.04 14.36
CA GLN A 19 -25.52 -15.19 14.63
C GLN A 19 -24.30 -15.95 14.13
N PRO A 20 -23.56 -15.43 13.12
CA PRO A 20 -22.26 -16.00 12.83
C PRO A 20 -21.45 -15.70 14.09
N THR A 21 -21.21 -16.72 14.91
CA THR A 21 -20.24 -16.63 15.99
C THR A 21 -18.91 -16.41 15.30
N ARG A 22 -18.59 -15.16 14.99
CA ARG A 22 -17.28 -14.76 14.46
C ARG A 22 -16.36 -14.90 15.65
N LYS A 23 -15.96 -16.16 15.93
CA LYS A 23 -14.86 -16.51 16.82
C LYS A 23 -13.74 -15.59 16.36
N LYS A 24 -13.46 -14.55 17.15
CA LYS A 24 -12.31 -13.67 16.91
C LYS A 24 -11.13 -14.63 16.93
N ARG A 25 -10.65 -15.03 15.74
CA ARG A 25 -9.45 -15.86 15.63
C ARG A 25 -8.40 -15.09 16.41
N LYS A 26 -7.97 -15.62 17.56
CA LYS A 26 -6.84 -15.04 18.30
C LYS A 26 -5.72 -14.99 17.28
N LEU A 27 -5.36 -13.78 16.85
CA LEU A 27 -4.35 -13.60 15.82
C LEU A 27 -3.06 -14.09 16.45
N ASN A 28 -2.57 -15.26 16.03
CA ASN A 28 -1.39 -15.86 16.64
C ASN A 28 -0.23 -14.89 16.41
N GLY A 29 0.40 -14.41 17.48
CA GLY A 29 1.47 -13.40 17.41
C GLY A 29 2.57 -13.83 16.43
N GLN A 30 2.91 -15.12 16.46
CA GLN A 30 3.87 -15.74 15.55
C GLN A 30 3.49 -15.55 14.07
N GLN A 31 2.21 -15.71 13.71
CA GLN A 31 1.76 -15.52 12.32
C GLN A 31 1.87 -14.05 11.88
N ARG A 32 1.67 -13.10 12.80
CA ARG A 32 1.85 -11.67 12.52
C ARG A 32 3.32 -11.34 12.31
N ASP A 33 4.20 -11.91 13.13
CA ASP A 33 5.64 -11.68 13.06
C ASP A 33 6.20 -12.26 11.76
N GLU A 34 5.81 -13.49 11.40
CA GLU A 34 6.15 -14.10 10.12
C GLU A 34 5.65 -13.26 8.94
N ALA A 35 4.41 -12.76 9.00
CA ALA A 35 3.88 -11.87 7.96
C ALA A 35 4.68 -10.57 7.83
N THR A 36 5.10 -10.00 8.95
CA THR A 36 5.92 -8.78 8.99
C THR A 36 7.30 -9.04 8.38
N ILE A 37 7.93 -10.18 8.67
CA ILE A 37 9.21 -10.58 8.07
C ILE A 37 9.07 -10.75 6.56
N ARG A 38 8.00 -11.40 6.09
CA ARG A 38 7.73 -11.54 4.65
C ARG A 38 7.58 -10.19 3.97
N GLU A 39 6.82 -9.26 4.55
CA GLU A 39 6.65 -7.93 3.98
C GLU A 39 7.95 -7.12 4.00
N LYS A 40 8.75 -7.23 5.06
CA LYS A 40 10.09 -6.63 5.13
C LYS A 40 10.99 -7.14 4.00
N HIS A 41 10.99 -8.45 3.73
CA HIS A 41 11.75 -9.02 2.62
C HIS A 41 11.24 -8.54 1.25
N ARG A 42 9.92 -8.47 1.07
CA ARG A 42 9.32 -7.93 -0.16
C ARG A 42 9.76 -6.48 -0.39
N MET A 43 9.70 -5.65 0.65
CA MET A 43 10.16 -4.27 0.62
C MET A 43 11.66 -4.11 0.41
N LEU A 44 12.48 -5.00 0.98
CA LEU A 44 13.93 -5.00 0.74
C LEU A 44 14.25 -5.24 -0.74
N LYS A 45 13.58 -6.21 -1.38
CA LYS A 45 13.73 -6.48 -2.82
C LYS A 45 13.36 -5.26 -3.66
N LEU A 46 12.23 -4.61 -3.35
CA LEU A 46 11.80 -3.38 -4.02
C LEU A 46 12.81 -2.25 -3.85
N ASN A 47 13.24 -2.00 -2.61
CA ASN A 47 14.19 -0.93 -2.31
C ASN A 47 15.55 -1.18 -2.99
N LYS A 48 16.01 -2.43 -3.08
CA LYS A 48 17.22 -2.79 -3.82
C LYS A 48 17.09 -2.40 -5.30
N ALA A 49 15.96 -2.70 -5.94
CA ALA A 49 15.70 -2.30 -7.32
C ALA A 49 15.70 -0.77 -7.49
N TYR A 50 15.08 -0.02 -6.58
CA TYR A 50 15.14 1.45 -6.58
C TYR A 50 16.58 1.99 -6.45
N THR A 51 17.41 1.37 -5.60
CA THR A 51 18.81 1.76 -5.48
C THR A 51 19.56 1.50 -6.78
N GLN A 52 19.37 0.34 -7.41
CA GLN A 52 20.00 0.05 -8.71
C GLN A 52 19.58 1.03 -9.80
N LEU A 53 18.30 1.38 -9.86
CA LEU A 53 17.81 2.38 -10.78
C LEU A 53 18.50 3.73 -10.57
N ARG A 54 18.65 4.19 -9.31
CA ARG A 54 19.33 5.47 -9.03
C ARG A 54 20.79 5.52 -9.47
N LEU A 55 21.48 4.38 -9.52
CA LEU A 55 22.89 4.33 -9.96
C LEU A 55 23.06 4.66 -11.44
N VAL A 56 22.04 4.39 -12.26
CA VAL A 56 22.09 4.63 -13.71
C VAL A 56 21.41 5.94 -14.12
N LEU A 57 20.74 6.63 -13.19
CA LEU A 57 20.11 7.91 -13.47
C LEU A 57 21.16 9.03 -13.47
N PRO A 58 21.02 10.04 -14.35
CA PRO A 58 21.89 11.20 -14.38
C PRO A 58 21.54 12.16 -13.23
N VAL A 59 21.85 11.75 -11.99
CA VAL A 59 21.68 12.55 -10.78
C VAL A 59 22.98 12.64 -10.01
N GLU A 60 23.20 13.78 -9.38
CA GLU A 60 24.37 13.97 -8.54
C GLU A 60 24.39 12.93 -7.41
N ASN A 61 25.49 12.17 -7.34
CA ASN A 61 25.69 11.00 -6.47
C ASN A 61 25.48 11.26 -4.96
N ARG A 62 25.22 12.50 -4.54
CA ARG A 62 24.99 12.89 -3.15
C ARG A 62 23.52 13.15 -2.80
N CYS A 63 22.63 13.25 -3.78
CA CYS A 63 21.22 13.55 -3.55
C CYS A 63 20.37 12.28 -3.44
N LYS A 64 19.80 12.03 -2.26
CA LYS A 64 18.86 10.93 -2.04
C LYS A 64 17.52 11.26 -2.69
N LEU A 65 17.29 10.77 -3.91
CA LEU A 65 16.00 10.89 -4.59
C LEU A 65 14.89 10.14 -3.85
N SER A 66 13.73 10.79 -3.66
CA SER A 66 12.51 10.11 -3.23
C SER A 66 12.04 9.09 -4.28
N ARG A 67 11.08 8.22 -3.93
CA ARG A 67 10.53 7.22 -4.88
C ARG A 67 9.91 7.90 -6.10
N ILE A 68 9.10 8.93 -5.87
CA ILE A 68 8.42 9.64 -6.96
C ILE A 68 9.42 10.37 -7.86
N GLU A 69 10.43 11.02 -7.28
CA GLU A 69 11.49 11.68 -8.07
C GLU A 69 12.29 10.65 -8.86
N THR A 70 12.67 9.53 -8.27
CA THR A 70 13.39 8.45 -8.96
C THR A 70 12.62 7.98 -10.21
N LEU A 71 11.31 7.79 -10.09
CA LEU A 71 10.47 7.39 -11.23
C LEU A 71 10.37 8.48 -12.29
N ARG A 72 10.12 9.73 -11.87
CA ARG A 72 10.02 10.88 -12.79
C ARG A 72 11.33 11.08 -13.57
N THR A 73 12.47 11.06 -12.87
CA THR A 73 13.79 11.18 -13.48
C THR A 73 14.07 10.03 -14.45
N ALA A 74 13.70 8.79 -14.10
CA ALA A 74 13.88 7.64 -14.99
C ALA A 74 13.09 7.79 -16.30
N VAL A 75 11.83 8.20 -16.21
CA VAL A 75 11.00 8.45 -17.39
C VAL A 75 11.64 9.54 -18.26
N ASN A 76 12.02 10.67 -17.68
CA ASN A 76 12.64 11.76 -18.42
C ASN A 76 13.97 11.35 -19.05
N TYR A 77 14.77 10.53 -18.37
CA TYR A 77 16.05 10.08 -18.88
C TYR A 77 15.90 9.17 -20.10
N ILE A 78 14.93 8.24 -20.09
CA ILE A 78 14.62 7.41 -21.27
C ILE A 78 14.26 8.30 -22.47
N HIS A 79 13.40 9.31 -22.28
CA HIS A 79 13.03 10.24 -23.36
C HIS A 79 14.24 11.02 -23.90
N LEU A 80 15.10 11.52 -23.01
CA LEU A 80 16.31 12.23 -23.40
C LEU A 80 17.23 11.35 -24.25
N LEU A 81 17.45 10.10 -23.83
CA LEU A 81 18.29 9.16 -24.58
C LEU A 81 17.72 8.89 -25.98
N ASN A 82 16.40 8.73 -26.11
CA ASN A 82 15.75 8.56 -27.42
C ASN A 82 15.96 9.78 -28.32
N GLN A 83 15.75 11.00 -27.80
CA GLN A 83 15.97 12.23 -28.57
C GLN A 83 17.42 12.37 -29.04
N LEU A 84 18.39 12.05 -28.18
CA LEU A 84 19.81 12.09 -28.56
C LEU A 84 20.13 11.10 -29.68
N LEU A 85 19.53 9.91 -29.66
CA LEU A 85 19.71 8.93 -30.74
C LEU A 85 19.08 9.39 -32.05
N GLU A 86 17.90 10.03 -32.02
CA GLU A 86 17.25 10.58 -33.21
C GLU A 86 18.09 11.70 -33.85
N VAL A 87 18.61 12.62 -33.03
CA VAL A 87 19.50 13.71 -33.49
C VAL A 87 20.79 13.17 -34.10
N ASN A 88 21.39 12.14 -33.50
CA ASN A 88 22.65 11.57 -33.99
C ASN A 88 22.48 10.70 -35.26
N ASN A 89 21.27 10.24 -35.53
CA ASN A 89 20.94 9.43 -36.72
C ASN A 89 20.32 10.27 -37.87
N SER A 90 20.22 11.59 -37.70
CA SER A 90 19.74 12.56 -38.70
C SER A 90 20.91 13.34 -39.28
#